data_AF-A0A317T2R5-F1
#
_entry.id   AF-A0A317T2R5-F1
#
_cell.length_a   1.000
_cell.length_b   1.000
_cell.length_c   1.000
_cell.angle_alpha   90.00
_cell.angle_beta   90.00
_cell.angle_gamma   90.00
#
_symmetry.space_group_name_H-M   'P 1'
#
loop_
_entity.id
_entity.type
_entity.pdbx_description
1 polymer ?
#
loop_
_entity_poly.entity_id
_entity_poly.type
_entity_poly.pdbx_seq_one_letter_code
_entity_poly.pdbx_strand_id
1 'polypeptide(L)' 'YLQSFDYDMRIQDHKIILITDNCPSHPSPDCPSENYTGPRPPQLTNITLLYLPPNTTYKLQPLDQYIIDFFKAAY' A
#
# COMPACT_ATOMS: atom_id res chain seq x y z
N TYR A 1 -8.57 -9.36 -2.74
CA TYR A 1 -7.47 -9.56 -1.78
C TYR A 1 -7.51 -8.54 -0.64
N LEU A 2 -7.45 -7.22 -0.89
CA LEU A 2 -7.53 -6.23 0.21
C LEU A 2 -8.82 -6.31 1.04
N GLN A 3 -9.96 -6.64 0.43
CA GLN A 3 -11.23 -6.81 1.15
C GLN A 3 -11.24 -8.01 2.11
N SER A 4 -10.68 -9.15 1.72
CA SER A 4 -10.59 -10.32 2.60
C SER A 4 -9.63 -10.04 3.76
N PHE A 5 -8.55 -9.30 3.49
CA PHE A 5 -7.63 -8.88 4.53
C PHE A 5 -8.27 -7.85 5.50
N ASP A 6 -9.07 -6.89 5.01
CA ASP A 6 -9.83 -5.98 5.89
C ASP A 6 -10.82 -6.73 6.77
N TYR A 7 -11.47 -7.76 6.20
CA TYR A 7 -12.37 -8.64 6.95
C TYR A 7 -11.65 -9.42 8.06
N ASP A 8 -10.46 -9.96 7.78
CA ASP A 8 -9.65 -10.65 8.78
C ASP A 8 -9.21 -9.70 9.89
N MET A 9 -8.76 -8.49 9.54
CA MET A 9 -8.39 -7.45 10.52
C MET A 9 -9.59 -7.02 11.36
N ARG A 10 -10.79 -6.98 10.77
CA ARG A 10 -12.03 -6.70 11.48
C ARG A 10 -12.41 -7.82 12.45
N ILE A 11 -12.26 -9.08 12.05
CA ILE A 11 -12.49 -10.23 12.95
C ILE A 11 -11.52 -10.17 14.14
N GLN A 12 -10.28 -9.76 13.88
CA GLN A 12 -9.24 -9.63 14.89
C GLN A 12 -9.32 -8.33 15.71
N ASP A 13 -10.30 -7.46 15.42
CA ASP A 13 -10.45 -6.12 16.01
C ASP A 13 -9.15 -5.28 15.95
N HIS A 14 -8.40 -5.45 14.87
CA HIS A 14 -7.16 -4.71 14.62
C HIS A 14 -7.40 -3.59 13.63
N LYS A 15 -6.83 -2.42 13.94
CA LYS A 15 -6.75 -1.29 13.02
C LYS A 15 -5.31 -1.13 12.57
N ILE A 16 -5.08 -1.31 11.27
CA ILE A 16 -3.74 -1.30 10.69
C ILE A 16 -3.59 -0.22 9.62
N ILE A 17 -2.37 0.25 9.44
CA ILE A 17 -2.01 1.19 8.39
C ILE A 17 -1.13 0.44 7.39
N LEU A 18 -1.55 0.41 6.13
CA LEU A 18 -0.77 -0.14 5.04
C LEU A 18 -0.13 1.01 4.26
N ILE A 19 1.20 1.09 4.35
CA ILE A 19 2.00 2.09 3.65
C ILE A 19 2.40 1.53 2.29
N THR A 20 2.09 2.25 1.22
CA THR A 20 2.35 1.82 -0.15
C THR A 20 3.02 2.93 -0.97
N ASP A 21 3.75 2.55 -2.01
CA ASP A 21 4.35 3.46 -2.97
C ASP A 21 3.30 4.01 -3.94
N ASN A 22 3.59 5.18 -4.49
CA ASN A 22 2.74 5.84 -5.48
C ASN A 22 2.93 5.25 -6.89
N CYS A 23 2.81 3.92 -7.01
CA CYS A 23 2.88 3.24 -8.29
C CYS A 23 1.51 3.34 -9.00
N PRO A 24 1.45 3.62 -10.32
CA PRO A 24 0.19 3.69 -11.06
C PRO A 24 -0.62 2.38 -11.06
N SER A 25 0.01 1.24 -10.72
CA SER A 25 -0.69 -0.03 -10.49
C SER A 25 -1.45 -0.11 -9.17
N HIS A 26 -1.27 0.86 -8.26
CA HIS A 26 -1.95 0.95 -6.96
C HIS A 26 -3.04 2.02 -7.04
N PRO A 27 -4.28 1.65 -7.43
CA PRO A 27 -5.36 2.62 -7.55
C PRO A 27 -5.68 3.20 -6.16
N SER A 28 -5.55 4.53 -6.03
CA SER A 28 -5.91 5.19 -4.78
C SER A 28 -7.42 5.07 -4.52
N PRO A 29 -7.86 4.83 -3.27
CA PRO A 29 -9.27 4.64 -2.95
C PRO A 29 -10.20 5.79 -3.36
N ASP A 30 -9.65 7.01 -3.33
CA ASP A 30 -10.40 8.25 -3.46
C ASP A 30 -10.24 8.90 -4.84
N CYS A 31 -9.15 8.62 -5.55
CA CYS A 31 -8.86 9.16 -6.88
C CYS A 31 -8.26 8.06 -7.76
N PRO A 32 -9.08 7.26 -8.46
CA PRO A 32 -8.58 6.50 -9.60
C PRO A 32 -7.86 7.48 -10.54
N SER A 33 -6.67 7.12 -11.05
CA SER A 33 -5.96 7.99 -12.00
C SER A 33 -6.88 8.32 -13.17
N GLU A 34 -6.66 9.45 -13.86
CA GLU A 34 -7.51 9.91 -14.97
C GLU A 34 -7.73 8.86 -16.07
N ASN A 35 -6.89 7.81 -16.11
CA ASN A 35 -6.95 6.69 -17.05
C ASN A 35 -7.34 5.33 -16.42
N TYR A 36 -7.78 5.29 -15.16
CA TYR A 36 -8.18 4.04 -14.52
C TYR A 36 -9.60 3.64 -14.94
N THR A 37 -9.70 2.59 -15.74
CA THR A 37 -10.96 2.02 -16.26
C THR A 37 -11.53 0.89 -15.39
N GLY A 38 -10.98 0.70 -14.18
CA GLY A 38 -11.37 -0.38 -13.27
C GLY A 38 -12.56 -0.03 -12.36
N PRO A 39 -13.09 -1.00 -11.61
CA PRO A 39 -14.16 -0.76 -10.64
C PRO A 39 -13.68 0.16 -9.52
N ARG A 40 -14.62 0.94 -8.96
CA ARG A 40 -14.37 1.84 -7.82
C ARG A 40 -13.66 1.07 -6.70
N PRO A 41 -12.60 1.64 -6.10
CA PRO A 41 -11.90 0.98 -5.01
C PRO A 41 -12.85 0.69 -3.84
N PRO A 42 -12.69 -0.47 -3.18
CA PRO A 42 -13.52 -0.82 -2.04
C PRO A 42 -13.21 0.09 -0.85
N GLN A 43 -14.26 0.50 -0.14
CA GLN A 43 -14.12 1.23 1.12
C GLN A 43 -13.62 0.26 2.19
N LEU A 44 -12.41 0.49 2.71
CA LEU A 44 -11.79 -0.31 3.78
C LEU A 44 -12.14 0.31 5.14
N THR A 45 -12.45 -0.52 6.13
CA THR A 45 -12.92 -0.05 7.44
C THR A 45 -11.85 -0.13 8.54
N ASN A 46 -11.07 -1.21 8.53
CA ASN A 46 -10.05 -1.51 9.52
C ASN A 46 -8.63 -1.26 8.98
N ILE A 47 -8.48 -1.21 7.65
CA ILE A 47 -7.22 -0.92 6.98
C ILE A 47 -7.23 0.52 6.46
N THR A 48 -6.24 1.31 6.88
CA THR A 48 -5.98 2.64 6.30
C THR A 48 -4.83 2.55 5.30
N LEU A 49 -5.08 2.89 4.04
CA LEU A 49 -4.04 2.96 3.01
C LEU A 49 -3.35 4.33 3.04
N LEU A 50 -2.04 4.35 3.27
CA LEU A 50 -1.22 5.56 3.19
C LEU A 50 -0.30 5.47 1.97
N TYR A 51 -0.49 6.38 1.02
CA TYR A 51 0.39 6.52 -0.13
C TYR A 51 1.53 7.46 0.20
N LEU A 52 2.76 7.02 -0.03
CA LEU A 52 3.92 7.88 0.11
C LEU A 52 3.97 8.93 -1.02
N PRO A 53 4.56 10.11 -0.77
CA PRO A 53 4.70 11.11 -1.81
C PRO A 53 5.53 10.57 -2.98
N PRO A 54 5.24 11.01 -4.22
CA PRO A 54 6.03 10.63 -5.39
C PRO A 54 7.52 10.96 -5.17
N ASN A 55 8.40 10.07 -5.60
CA ASN A 55 9.87 10.18 -5.49
C ASN A 55 10.47 10.10 -4.07
N THR A 56 9.70 9.67 -3.07
CA THR A 56 10.21 9.50 -1.69
C THR A 56 10.43 8.05 -1.27
N THR A 57 10.10 7.10 -2.16
CA THR A 57 10.13 5.64 -1.92
C THR A 57 11.48 5.16 -1.41
N TYR A 58 12.57 5.50 -2.11
CA TYR A 58 13.94 5.10 -1.73
C TYR A 58 14.37 5.57 -0.32
N LYS A 59 13.93 6.76 0.10
CA LYS A 59 14.35 7.33 1.40
C LYS A 59 13.44 6.93 2.57
N LEU A 60 12.15 6.72 2.31
CA LEU A 60 11.15 6.50 3.35
C LEU A 60 10.73 5.05 3.49
N GLN A 61 10.87 4.22 2.45
CA GLN A 61 10.50 2.81 2.54
C GLN A 61 11.64 2.00 3.16
N PRO A 62 11.42 1.40 4.35
CA PRO A 62 12.41 0.54 4.97
C PRO A 62 12.75 -0.70 4.11
N LEU A 63 11.84 -1.07 3.20
CA LEU A 63 12.07 -2.12 2.21
C LEU A 63 13.23 -1.78 1.27
N ASP A 64 13.22 -0.60 0.66
CA ASP A 64 14.28 -0.15 -0.26
C ASP A 64 15.60 0.10 0.46
N GLN A 65 15.55 0.73 1.64
CA GLN A 65 16.75 1.23 2.33
C GLN A 65 17.52 0.15 3.10
N TYR A 66 16.85 -0.91 3.57
CA TYR A 66 17.48 -1.91 4.44
C TYR A 66 17.30 -3.32 3.92
N ILE A 67 16.07 -3.72 3.59
CA ILE A 67 15.78 -5.12 3.24
C ILE A 67 16.40 -5.45 1.88
N ILE A 68 16.14 -4.64 0.86
CA ILE A 68 16.68 -4.84 -0.49
C ILE A 68 18.20 -4.69 -0.49
N ASP A 69 18.74 -3.71 0.22
CA ASP A 69 20.19 -3.51 0.32
C ASP A 69 20.89 -4.67 1.06
N PHE A 70 20.26 -5.25 2.09
CA PHE A 70 20.75 -6.47 2.73
C PHE A 70 20.82 -7.65 1.76
N PHE A 71 19.76 -7.87 0.97
CA PHE A 71 19.77 -8.93 -0.04
C PHE A 71 20.79 -8.69 -1.15
N LYS A 72 21.03 -7.44 -1.56
CA LYS A 72 22.09 -7.10 -2.53
C LYS A 72 23.49 -7.33 -1.96
N ALA A 73 23.70 -7.05 -0.67
CA ALA A 73 24.99 -7.23 0.00
C ALA A 73 25.35 -8.71 0.23
N ALA A 74 24.35 -9.60 0.27
CA ALA A 74 24.53 -11.04 0.44
C ALA A 74 24.77 -11.82 -0.87
N TYR A 75 24.87 -11.11 -2.00
CA TYR A 75 25.13 -11.64 -3.34
C TYR A 75 26.61 -11.53 -3.70
#